data_AF-A0AAN9HAL9-F1
#
_entry.id   AF-A0AAN9HAL9-F1
#
_cell.length_a   1.000
_cell.length_b   1.000
_cell.length_c   1.000
_cell.angle_alpha   90.00
_cell.angle_beta   90.00
_cell.angle_gamma   90.00
#
_symmetry.space_group_name_H-M   'P 1'
#
loop_
_entity.id
_entity.type
_entity.pdbx_description
1 polymer ?
#
loop_
_entity_poly.entity_id
_entity_poly.type
_entity_poly.pdbx_seq_one_letter_code
_entity_poly.pdbx_strand_id
1 'polypeptide(L)'
;MGVPYFATLKVATLSTSDSFSQTMSKKCCPVFLGGSSILHGIGTSVSQRVCNRLRCTSCDFSVLMFDDHEWDSSCNYLFFRNNMPDYNKLKAKLRRRKGVRAYACQCSWHSALSLSDLREQQQLKWVCGKHKA
;
A
#
# COMPACT_ATOMS: atom_id res chain seq x y z
N MET A 1 -40.45 58.37 25.64
CA MET A 1 -39.29 57.60 26.16
C MET A 1 -39.31 56.26 25.43
N GLY A 2 -38.70 56.04 24.27
CA GLY A 2 -37.33 56.36 23.85
C GLY A 2 -36.51 55.06 23.91
N VAL A 3 -36.72 54.15 22.96
CA VAL A 3 -36.04 52.84 22.90
C VAL A 3 -34.66 53.03 22.26
N PRO A 4 -33.54 52.64 22.89
CA PRO A 4 -32.27 52.56 22.19
C PRO A 4 -32.01 51.12 21.72
N TYR A 5 -31.88 51.01 20.41
CA TYR A 5 -31.30 49.90 19.66
C TYR A 5 -29.78 49.97 19.79
N PHE A 6 -29.09 48.94 20.30
CA PHE A 6 -27.65 48.78 20.02
C PHE A 6 -27.18 47.31 20.02
N ALA A 7 -26.86 46.88 18.80
CA ALA A 7 -25.68 46.13 18.37
C ALA A 7 -25.17 44.92 19.19
N THR A 8 -25.29 43.76 18.55
CA THR A 8 -24.65 42.48 18.91
C THR A 8 -23.12 42.57 18.80
N LEU A 9 -22.41 42.34 19.91
CA LEU A 9 -20.97 42.06 19.92
C LEU A 9 -20.74 40.56 19.71
N LYS A 10 -20.02 40.18 18.65
CA LYS A 10 -19.50 38.82 18.49
C LYS A 10 -18.28 38.64 19.39
N VAL A 11 -18.42 37.83 20.43
CA VAL A 11 -17.30 37.35 21.24
C VAL A 11 -16.47 36.41 20.38
N ALA A 12 -15.21 36.78 20.12
CA ALA A 12 -14.22 35.85 19.56
C ALA A 12 -13.77 34.92 20.68
N THR A 13 -14.24 33.67 20.68
CA THR A 13 -13.72 32.61 21.53
C THR A 13 -12.36 32.16 21.01
N LEU A 14 -11.30 32.54 21.72
CA LEU A 14 -9.99 31.90 21.66
C LEU A 14 -10.10 30.52 22.33
N SER A 15 -10.15 29.46 21.52
CA SER A 15 -10.10 28.09 22.00
C SER A 15 -8.66 27.60 22.04
N THR A 16 -8.13 27.45 23.24
CA THR A 16 -6.89 26.74 23.58
C THR A 16 -6.96 25.25 23.24
N SER A 17 -5.89 24.79 22.57
CA SER A 17 -5.34 23.43 22.54
C SER A 17 -6.29 22.23 22.46
N ASP A 18 -6.42 21.67 21.27
CA ASP A 18 -6.38 20.22 21.10
C ASP A 18 -5.31 19.90 20.03
N SER A 19 -4.12 19.52 20.48
CA SER A 19 -3.07 19.00 19.62
C SER A 19 -3.45 17.59 19.19
N PHE A 20 -4.41 17.49 18.26
CA PHE A 20 -4.62 16.27 17.51
C PHE A 20 -3.39 16.10 16.63
N SER A 21 -2.42 15.31 17.09
CA SER A 21 -1.31 14.85 16.28
C SER A 21 -1.87 13.96 15.17
N GLN A 22 -2.38 14.59 14.10
CA GLN A 22 -2.74 13.91 12.88
C GLN A 22 -1.46 13.31 12.33
N THR A 23 -1.22 12.03 12.63
CA THR A 23 -0.14 11.27 12.01
C THR A 23 -0.39 11.31 10.51
N MET A 24 0.30 12.20 9.79
CA MET A 24 0.12 12.39 8.34
C MET A 24 0.47 11.08 7.65
N SER A 25 -0.55 10.34 7.20
CA SER A 25 -0.35 9.06 6.54
C SER A 25 0.31 9.30 5.17
N LYS A 26 1.56 8.87 4.98
CA LYS A 26 2.32 9.10 3.75
C LYS A 26 1.94 8.04 2.70
N LYS A 27 1.78 8.43 1.44
CA LYS A 27 1.53 7.50 0.32
C LYS A 27 2.69 7.49 -0.65
N CYS A 28 2.91 6.37 -1.31
CA CYS A 28 3.81 6.30 -2.46
C CYS A 28 3.21 7.07 -3.64
N CYS A 29 4.03 7.82 -4.37
CA CYS A 29 3.66 8.46 -5.63
C CYS A 29 4.92 8.68 -6.50
N PRO A 30 5.16 7.87 -7.54
CA PRO A 30 4.36 6.72 -7.96
C PRO A 30 4.58 5.48 -7.07
N VAL A 31 3.84 4.40 -7.35
CA VAL A 31 3.96 3.13 -6.62
C VAL A 31 4.86 2.20 -7.42
N PHE A 32 5.90 1.65 -6.80
CA PHE A 32 6.82 0.73 -7.46
C PHE A 32 6.72 -0.71 -6.94
N LEU A 33 6.91 -1.66 -7.85
CA LEU A 33 7.23 -3.07 -7.59
C LEU A 33 8.71 -3.32 -7.90
N GLY A 34 9.29 -4.38 -7.35
CA GLY A 34 10.69 -4.72 -7.64
C GLY A 34 11.23 -5.90 -6.83
N GLY A 35 12.36 -6.43 -7.29
CA GLY A 35 13.04 -7.57 -6.68
C GLY A 35 13.48 -7.38 -5.24
N SER A 36 13.98 -8.48 -4.64
CA SER A 36 14.37 -8.54 -3.23
C SER A 36 15.55 -7.63 -2.89
N SER A 37 16.44 -7.37 -3.85
CA SER A 37 17.60 -6.47 -3.68
C SER A 37 17.24 -4.99 -3.61
N ILE A 38 16.00 -4.63 -3.96
CA ILE A 38 15.54 -3.24 -3.96
C ILE A 38 14.88 -2.94 -2.62
N LEU A 39 15.33 -1.84 -2.00
CA LEU A 39 14.79 -1.34 -0.74
C LEU A 39 13.29 -1.05 -0.85
N HIS A 40 12.55 -1.47 0.18
CA HIS A 40 11.14 -1.13 0.31
C HIS A 40 10.91 0.10 1.19
N GLY A 41 9.75 0.74 1.06
CA GLY A 41 9.36 1.92 1.82
C GLY A 41 8.43 2.84 1.04
N ILE A 42 8.51 4.14 1.32
CA ILE A 42 7.74 5.16 0.60
C ILE A 42 8.45 5.46 -0.72
N GLY A 43 7.85 5.08 -1.84
CA GLY A 43 8.30 5.41 -3.19
C GLY A 43 7.89 6.81 -3.59
N THR A 44 8.84 7.59 -4.12
CA THR A 44 8.62 8.91 -4.73
C THR A 44 9.37 8.98 -6.06
N SER A 45 9.09 9.98 -6.89
CA SER A 45 9.86 10.20 -8.13
C SER A 45 11.36 10.39 -7.90
N VAL A 46 11.77 10.88 -6.72
CA VAL A 46 13.18 11.12 -6.34
C VAL A 46 13.79 9.92 -5.63
N SER A 47 13.03 9.29 -4.72
CA SER A 47 13.46 8.08 -4.00
C SER A 47 12.62 6.89 -4.43
N GLN A 48 13.13 6.16 -5.43
CA GLN A 48 12.49 4.98 -5.95
C GLN A 48 12.65 3.81 -4.98
N ARG A 49 11.54 3.42 -4.34
CA ARG A 49 11.46 2.33 -3.36
C ARG A 49 10.23 1.49 -3.61
N VAL A 50 10.35 0.18 -3.40
CA VAL A 50 9.23 -0.75 -3.51
C VAL A 50 8.21 -0.47 -2.41
N CYS A 51 6.93 -0.39 -2.75
CA CYS A 51 5.90 -0.20 -1.72
C CYS A 51 5.71 -1.48 -0.90
N ASN A 52 5.86 -1.40 0.43
CA ASN A 52 5.57 -2.50 1.37
C ASN A 52 4.20 -2.37 2.06
N ARG A 53 3.36 -1.44 1.60
CA ARG A 53 2.00 -1.21 2.10
C ARG A 53 0.97 -1.40 1.00
N LEU A 54 1.21 -2.31 0.06
CA LEU A 54 0.33 -2.58 -1.07
C LEU A 54 -1.01 -3.18 -0.61
N ARG A 55 -2.10 -2.71 -1.20
CA ARG A 55 -3.46 -3.22 -1.03
C ARG A 55 -4.10 -3.43 -2.39
N CYS A 56 -4.78 -4.55 -2.56
CA CYS A 56 -5.58 -4.79 -3.77
C CYS A 56 -6.96 -4.16 -3.62
N THR A 57 -7.40 -3.38 -4.61
CA THR A 57 -8.73 -2.75 -4.60
C THR A 57 -9.86 -3.69 -5.04
N SER A 58 -9.54 -4.88 -5.57
CA SER A 58 -10.57 -5.85 -6.02
C SER A 58 -10.98 -6.86 -4.96
N CYS A 59 -10.00 -7.42 -4.23
CA CYS A 59 -10.29 -8.33 -3.12
C CYS A 59 -10.18 -7.64 -1.77
N ASP A 60 -9.68 -6.41 -1.71
CA ASP A 60 -9.47 -5.63 -0.47
C ASP A 60 -8.41 -6.21 0.50
N PHE A 61 -7.65 -7.22 0.06
CA PHE A 61 -6.56 -7.81 0.83
C PHE A 61 -5.26 -7.01 0.70
N SER A 62 -4.45 -7.05 1.75
CA SER A 62 -3.04 -6.68 1.67
C SER A 62 -2.30 -7.60 0.70
N VAL A 63 -1.36 -7.03 -0.06
CA VAL A 63 -0.49 -7.80 -0.94
C VAL A 63 0.69 -8.32 -0.12
N LEU A 64 0.82 -9.64 -0.03
CA LEU A 64 1.97 -10.29 0.62
C LEU A 64 3.19 -10.23 -0.31
N MET A 65 4.37 -10.19 0.31
CA MET A 65 5.67 -10.14 -0.37
C MET A 65 6.54 -11.31 0.10
N PHE A 66 7.26 -11.92 -0.84
CA PHE A 66 8.16 -13.05 -0.57
C PHE A 66 9.51 -12.77 -1.24
N ASP A 67 10.53 -12.45 -0.45
CA ASP A 67 11.88 -12.15 -0.92
C ASP A 67 12.62 -13.40 -1.38
N ASP A 68 13.41 -13.28 -2.45
CA ASP A 68 14.19 -14.36 -3.07
C ASP A 68 13.35 -15.55 -3.54
N HIS A 69 12.10 -15.26 -3.91
CA HIS A 69 11.18 -16.25 -4.45
C HIS A 69 10.42 -15.69 -5.65
N GLU A 70 9.96 -16.60 -6.50
CA GLU A 70 9.01 -16.35 -7.57
C GLU A 70 7.85 -17.35 -7.50
N TRP A 71 6.70 -16.97 -8.02
CA TRP A 71 5.58 -17.90 -8.19
C TRP A 71 5.90 -18.97 -9.24
N ASP A 72 5.61 -20.22 -8.91
CA ASP A 72 5.68 -21.31 -9.87
C ASP A 72 4.70 -21.11 -11.04
N SER A 73 5.05 -21.58 -12.24
CA SER A 73 4.22 -21.42 -13.43
C SER A 73 2.88 -22.17 -13.35
N SER A 74 2.76 -23.17 -12.45
CA SER A 74 1.49 -23.86 -12.18
C SER A 74 0.53 -23.08 -11.27
N CYS A 75 0.91 -21.89 -10.80
CA CYS A 75 0.02 -21.04 -10.01
C CYS A 75 -1.22 -20.65 -10.81
N ASN A 76 -2.38 -20.70 -10.16
CA ASN A 76 -3.64 -20.33 -10.77
C ASN A 76 -4.51 -19.56 -9.77
N TYR A 77 -5.58 -18.96 -10.30
CA TYR A 77 -6.50 -18.14 -9.51
C TYR A 77 -7.06 -18.85 -8.27
N LEU A 78 -7.47 -20.12 -8.41
CA LEU A 78 -8.07 -20.88 -7.30
C LEU A 78 -7.09 -21.13 -6.16
N PHE A 79 -5.80 -21.32 -6.47
CA PHE A 79 -4.77 -21.48 -5.45
C PHE A 79 -4.71 -20.25 -4.53
N PHE A 80 -4.64 -19.04 -5.06
CA PHE A 80 -4.60 -17.83 -4.24
C PHE A 80 -5.93 -17.58 -3.53
N ARG A 81 -7.05 -17.85 -4.21
CA ARG A 81 -8.39 -17.68 -3.63
C ARG A 81 -8.60 -18.50 -2.36
N ASN A 82 -8.11 -19.74 -2.35
CA ASN A 82 -8.32 -20.68 -1.26
C ASN A 82 -7.27 -20.58 -0.15
N ASN A 83 -6.08 -20.06 -0.45
CA ASN A 83 -4.96 -20.09 0.48
C ASN A 83 -4.57 -18.72 1.04
N MET A 84 -4.99 -17.60 0.46
CA MET A 84 -4.70 -16.29 1.06
C MET A 84 -5.50 -16.05 2.36
N PRO A 85 -4.89 -15.46 3.42
CA PRO A 85 -3.52 -14.93 3.52
C PRO A 85 -2.52 -15.91 4.18
N ASP A 86 -2.77 -17.21 4.15
CA ASP A 86 -1.96 -18.23 4.84
C ASP A 86 -0.58 -18.40 4.19
N TYR A 87 0.43 -17.81 4.82
CA TYR A 87 1.82 -17.84 4.36
C TYR A 87 2.37 -19.27 4.20
N ASN A 88 1.99 -20.20 5.07
CA ASN A 88 2.51 -21.57 5.03
C ASN A 88 1.94 -22.34 3.84
N LYS A 89 0.64 -22.16 3.53
CA LYS A 89 0.03 -22.77 2.35
C LYS A 89 0.57 -22.19 1.05
N LEU A 90 0.84 -20.88 1.02
CA LEU A 90 1.38 -20.20 -0.17
C LEU A 90 2.79 -20.65 -0.54
N LYS A 91 3.63 -20.98 0.46
CA LYS A 91 4.99 -21.51 0.23
C LYS A 91 5.02 -22.74 -0.67
N ALA A 92 3.95 -23.53 -0.70
CA ALA A 92 3.87 -24.73 -1.53
C ALA A 92 4.03 -24.46 -3.03
N LYS A 93 3.80 -23.22 -3.49
CA LYS A 93 3.98 -22.82 -4.90
C LYS A 93 5.02 -21.71 -5.10
N LEU A 94 5.89 -21.48 -4.13
CA LEU A 94 7.03 -20.59 -4.29
C LEU A 94 8.26 -21.37 -4.73
N ARG A 95 8.98 -20.82 -5.70
CA ARG A 95 10.29 -21.30 -6.12
C ARG A 95 11.36 -20.32 -5.67
N ARG A 96 12.45 -20.82 -5.08
CA ARG A 96 13.59 -19.98 -4.71
C ARG A 96 14.25 -19.40 -5.96
N ARG A 97 14.41 -18.09 -5.99
CA ARG A 97 15.16 -17.37 -7.02
C ARG A 97 15.71 -16.07 -6.43
N LYS A 98 17.01 -16.04 -6.20
CA LYS A 98 17.71 -14.88 -5.62
C LYS A 98 17.46 -13.62 -6.45
N GLY A 99 17.25 -12.51 -5.76
CA GLY A 99 17.01 -11.20 -6.37
C GLY A 99 15.55 -10.95 -6.79
N VAL A 100 14.71 -11.98 -6.89
CA VAL A 100 13.30 -11.85 -7.27
C VAL A 100 12.43 -11.70 -6.04
N ARG A 101 11.32 -10.98 -6.19
CA ARG A 101 10.29 -10.89 -5.17
C ARG A 101 8.95 -11.31 -5.75
N ALA A 102 8.31 -12.26 -5.08
CA ALA A 102 6.95 -12.67 -5.39
C ALA A 102 5.95 -11.81 -4.60
N TYR A 103 4.85 -11.45 -5.25
CA TYR A 103 3.77 -10.64 -4.71
C TYR A 103 2.44 -11.35 -4.94
N ALA A 104 1.54 -11.35 -3.97
CA ALA A 104 0.18 -11.81 -4.21
C ALA A 104 -0.84 -11.22 -3.26
N CYS A 105 -2.06 -11.06 -3.78
CA CYS A 105 -3.28 -10.98 -3.00
C CYS A 105 -4.17 -12.18 -3.34
N GLN A 106 -5.43 -12.19 -2.90
CA GLN A 106 -6.34 -13.31 -3.14
C GLN A 106 -6.70 -13.50 -4.63
N CYS A 107 -6.65 -12.43 -5.44
CA CYS A 107 -7.13 -12.46 -6.83
C CYS A 107 -6.04 -12.26 -7.90
N SER A 108 -4.83 -11.89 -7.52
CA SER A 108 -3.76 -11.54 -8.46
C SER A 108 -2.40 -11.81 -7.84
N TRP A 109 -1.41 -12.12 -8.68
CA TRP A 109 -0.04 -12.40 -8.27
C TRP A 109 0.94 -11.90 -9.34
N HIS A 110 2.17 -11.63 -8.92
CA HIS A 110 3.24 -11.14 -9.79
C HIS A 110 4.61 -11.48 -9.21
N SER A 111 5.62 -11.65 -10.06
CA SER A 111 7.02 -11.82 -9.65
C SER A 111 7.85 -10.73 -10.33
N ALA A 112 8.60 -9.94 -9.56
CA ALA A 112 9.42 -8.86 -10.11
C ALA A 112 10.91 -9.07 -9.78
N LEU A 113 11.77 -8.81 -10.76
CA LEU A 113 13.24 -8.80 -10.61
C LEU A 113 13.76 -7.36 -10.58
N SER A 114 13.44 -6.59 -11.63
CA SER A 114 13.77 -5.17 -11.74
C SER A 114 12.70 -4.31 -11.09
N LEU A 115 13.08 -3.06 -10.77
CA LEU A 115 12.12 -2.05 -10.38
C LEU A 115 11.19 -1.76 -11.57
N SER A 116 9.89 -1.65 -11.32
CA SER A 116 8.91 -1.17 -12.30
C SER A 116 7.86 -0.30 -11.63
N ASP A 117 7.34 0.66 -12.39
CA ASP A 117 6.17 1.42 -11.96
C ASP A 117 4.94 0.51 -12.05
N LEU A 118 4.12 0.50 -10.99
CA LEU A 118 2.90 -0.30 -10.96
C LEU A 118 1.93 0.07 -12.09
N ARG A 119 2.01 1.30 -12.62
CA ARG A 119 1.23 1.75 -13.79
C ARG A 119 1.51 0.94 -15.06
N GLU A 120 2.69 0.32 -15.16
CA GLU A 120 3.03 -0.57 -16.27
C GLU A 120 2.35 -1.94 -16.15
N GLN A 121 1.83 -2.29 -14.97
CA GLN A 121 1.15 -3.56 -14.69
C GLN A 121 -0.36 -3.34 -14.55
N GLN A 122 -1.03 -2.95 -15.64
CA GLN A 122 -2.43 -2.54 -15.65
C GLN A 122 -3.42 -3.61 -15.12
N GLN A 123 -3.05 -4.89 -15.20
CA GLN A 123 -3.82 -6.00 -14.66
C GLN A 123 -3.84 -6.05 -13.12
N LEU A 124 -2.83 -5.43 -12.47
CA LEU A 124 -2.71 -5.40 -11.02
C LEU A 124 -3.49 -4.21 -10.47
N LYS A 125 -4.67 -4.48 -9.94
CA LYS A 125 -5.51 -3.49 -9.24
C LYS A 125 -4.98 -3.24 -7.83
N TRP A 126 -3.70 -2.92 -7.71
CA TRP A 126 -3.01 -2.68 -6.44
C TRP A 126 -2.75 -1.19 -6.26
N VAL A 127 -2.69 -0.73 -5.01
CA VAL A 127 -2.43 0.66 -4.64
C VAL A 127 -1.59 0.71 -3.35
N CYS A 128 -0.98 1.86 -3.06
CA CYS A 128 -0.40 2.10 -1.75
C CYS A 128 -1.51 2.32 -0.69
N GLY A 129 -1.61 1.39 0.26
CA GLY A 129 -2.53 1.41 1.40
C GLY A 129 -2.14 2.36 2.54
N LYS A 130 -1.29 3.36 2.27
CA LYS A 130 -0.72 4.33 3.22
C LYS A 130 0.33 3.74 4.17
N HIS A 131 1.38 4.52 4.40
CA HIS A 131 2.41 4.27 5.39
C HIS A 131 2.07 5.04 6.67
N LYS A 132 2.28 4.40 7.82
CA LYS A 132 2.23 5.09 9.12
C LYS A 132 3.47 5.99 9.23
N ALA A 133 3.27 7.20 9.76
CA ALA A 133 4.33 8.18 9.96
C ALA A 133 5.31 7.73 11.04
#